data_AF-A0A7C7S4Y1-F1
#
_entry.id   AF-A0A7C7S4Y1-F1
#
_cell.length_a   1.000
_cell.length_b   1.000
_cell.length_c   1.000
_cell.angle_alpha   90.00
_cell.angle_beta   90.00
_cell.angle_gamma   90.00
#
_symmetry.space_group_name_H-M   'P 1'
#
loop_
_entity.id
_entity.type
_entity.pdbx_description
1 polymer ?
#
loop_
_entity_poly.entity_id
_entity_poly.type
_entity_poly.pdbx_seq_one_letter_code
_entity_poly.pdbx_strand_id
1 'polypeptide(L)'
;MRSDNALALLLISLALAFWEVVVRLQEIPVYILPAPSRILATLFENPRLYAEASLLTLGEALAGLLLGTLAGVAVATLLGFWPRLERGMMTLAILVKSTPLVAIAPLLTIWL
;
A
#
# COMPACT_ATOMS: atom_id res chain seq x y z
N MET A 1 -6.63 -11.01 -29.22
CA MET A 1 -7.30 -10.16 -28.21
C MET A 1 -8.40 -10.86 -27.41
N ARG A 2 -9.45 -11.47 -27.99
CA ARG A 2 -10.52 -12.13 -27.20
C ARG A 2 -10.14 -13.53 -26.66
N SER A 3 -9.29 -14.26 -27.37
CA SER A 3 -8.71 -15.56 -26.96
C SER A 3 -7.75 -15.45 -25.77
N ASP A 4 -6.99 -14.36 -25.74
CA ASP A 4 -5.86 -14.20 -24.81
C ASP A 4 -6.38 -13.94 -23.38
N ASN A 5 -7.50 -13.22 -23.27
CA ASN A 5 -8.19 -13.00 -21.99
C ASN A 5 -8.80 -14.29 -21.43
N ALA A 6 -9.32 -15.17 -22.29
CA ALA A 6 -9.89 -16.44 -21.86
C ALA A 6 -8.81 -17.39 -21.30
N LEU A 7 -7.64 -17.43 -21.96
CA LEU A 7 -6.47 -18.15 -21.46
C LEU A 7 -5.99 -17.58 -20.12
N ALA A 8 -5.93 -16.25 -19.98
CA ALA A 8 -5.55 -15.61 -18.72
C ALA A 8 -6.51 -15.96 -17.57
N LEU A 9 -7.83 -15.89 -17.81
CA LEU A 9 -8.84 -16.25 -16.82
C LEU A 9 -8.77 -17.73 -16.42
N LEU A 10 -8.53 -18.62 -17.38
CA LEU A 10 -8.33 -20.04 -17.12
C LEU A 10 -7.12 -20.27 -16.21
N LEU A 11 -5.98 -19.65 -16.54
CA LEU A 11 -4.74 -19.78 -15.77
C LEU A 11 -4.91 -19.25 -14.33
N ILE A 12 -5.55 -18.08 -14.17
CA ILE A 12 -5.84 -17.51 -12.85
C ILE A 12 -6.75 -18.44 -12.05
N SER A 13 -7.82 -18.96 -12.67
CA SER A 13 -8.76 -19.86 -12.01
C SER A 13 -8.08 -21.15 -11.57
N LEU A 14 -7.20 -21.72 -12.41
CA LEU A 14 -6.43 -22.91 -12.09
C LEU A 14 -5.45 -22.66 -10.94
N ALA A 15 -4.77 -21.51 -10.94
CA ALA A 15 -3.88 -21.13 -9.86
C ALA A 15 -4.61 -20.96 -8.52
N LEU A 16 -5.79 -20.33 -8.53
CA LEU A 16 -6.63 -20.18 -7.33
C LEU A 16 -7.15 -21.54 -6.83
N ALA A 17 -7.57 -22.42 -7.74
CA ALA A 17 -8.00 -23.77 -7.38
C ALA A 17 -6.86 -24.59 -6.78
N PHE A 18 -5.66 -24.52 -7.37
CA PHE A 18 -4.46 -25.16 -6.82
C PHE A 18 -4.13 -24.63 -5.42
N TRP A 19 -4.15 -23.32 -5.22
CA TRP A 19 -3.92 -22.69 -3.91
C TRP A 19 -4.96 -23.18 -2.88
N GLU A 20 -6.24 -23.14 -3.20
CA GLU A 20 -7.32 -23.63 -2.33
C GLU A 20 -7.10 -25.09 -1.91
N VAL A 21 -6.77 -25.96 -2.87
CA VAL A 21 -6.53 -27.39 -2.61
C VAL A 21 -5.31 -27.58 -1.72
N VAL A 22 -4.20 -26.91 -2.00
CA VAL A 22 -2.96 -27.04 -1.19
C VAL A 22 -3.22 -26.60 0.25
N VAL A 23 -3.86 -25.46 0.47
CA VAL A 23 -4.15 -24.96 1.83
C VAL A 23 -5.03 -25.93 2.60
N ARG A 24 -6.06 -26.50 1.97
CA ARG A 24 -6.98 -27.44 2.61
C ARG A 24 -6.34 -28.79 2.88
N LEU A 25 -5.57 -29.33 1.93
CA LEU A 25 -4.92 -30.64 2.08
C LEU A 25 -3.79 -30.63 3.10
N GLN A 26 -3.07 -29.52 3.21
CA GLN A 26 -1.95 -29.36 4.14
C GLN A 26 -2.39 -28.76 5.49
N GLU A 27 -3.70 -28.52 5.69
CA GLU A 27 -4.28 -27.92 6.89
C GLU A 27 -3.52 -26.65 7.34
N ILE A 28 -3.12 -25.81 6.37
CA ILE A 28 -2.28 -24.65 6.66
C ILE A 28 -3.05 -23.69 7.58
N PRO A 29 -2.46 -23.27 8.72
CA PRO A 29 -3.13 -22.36 9.63
C PRO A 29 -3.53 -21.05 8.94
N VAL A 30 -4.75 -20.58 9.22
CA VAL A 30 -5.37 -19.41 8.58
C VAL A 30 -4.55 -18.12 8.78
N TYR A 31 -3.81 -18.01 9.88
CA TYR A 31 -2.95 -16.85 10.15
C TYR A 31 -1.67 -16.82 9.30
N ILE A 32 -1.30 -17.95 8.67
CA ILE A 32 -0.15 -18.05 7.75
C ILE A 32 -0.65 -17.84 6.32
N LEU A 33 -1.61 -18.66 5.89
CA LEU A 33 -2.13 -18.62 4.52
C LEU A 33 -3.61 -19.04 4.49
N PRO A 34 -4.55 -18.08 4.44
CA PRO A 34 -5.96 -18.40 4.30
C PRO A 34 -6.27 -18.94 2.90
N ALA A 35 -7.25 -19.82 2.80
CA ALA A 35 -7.74 -20.31 1.51
C ALA A 35 -8.46 -19.18 0.75
N PRO A 36 -8.34 -19.07 -0.59
CA PRO A 36 -9.03 -18.07 -1.40
C PRO A 36 -10.53 -17.92 -1.11
N SER A 37 -11.23 -19.03 -0.93
CA SER A 37 -12.67 -19.02 -0.57
C SER A 37 -12.95 -18.32 0.76
N ARG A 38 -12.05 -18.50 1.75
CA ARG A 38 -12.16 -17.85 3.06
C ARG A 38 -11.94 -16.35 2.95
N ILE A 39 -10.98 -15.92 2.12
CA ILE A 39 -10.74 -14.49 1.86
C ILE A 39 -12.01 -13.83 1.30
N LEU A 40 -12.60 -14.44 0.26
CA LEU A 40 -13.84 -13.95 -0.35
C LEU A 40 -14.99 -13.91 0.66
N ALA A 41 -15.19 -14.98 1.43
CA ALA A 41 -16.23 -15.01 2.46
C ALA A 41 -16.05 -13.86 3.46
N THR A 42 -14.84 -13.68 4.01
CA THR A 42 -14.58 -12.62 4.99
C THR A 42 -14.83 -11.21 4.43
N LEU A 43 -14.51 -10.99 3.15
CA LEU A 43 -14.72 -9.72 2.47
C LEU A 43 -16.20 -9.34 2.40
N PHE A 44 -17.07 -10.30 2.11
CA PHE A 44 -18.52 -10.08 2.02
C PHE A 44 -19.24 -10.16 3.37
N GLU A 45 -18.66 -10.84 4.36
CA GLU A 45 -19.19 -10.88 5.73
C GLU A 45 -18.96 -9.56 6.48
N ASN A 46 -17.88 -8.83 6.18
CA ASN A 46 -17.50 -7.61 6.92
C ASN A 46 -17.37 -6.36 6.04
N PRO A 47 -18.34 -6.05 5.15
CA PRO A 47 -18.20 -4.98 4.17
C PRO A 47 -18.07 -3.60 4.83
N ARG A 48 -18.74 -3.38 5.96
CA ARG A 48 -18.67 -2.11 6.72
C ARG A 48 -17.27 -1.86 7.28
N LEU A 49 -16.64 -2.88 7.85
CA LEU A 49 -15.28 -2.80 8.39
C LEU A 49 -14.29 -2.39 7.29
N TYR A 50 -14.34 -3.07 6.14
CA TYR A 50 -13.45 -2.77 5.02
C TYR A 50 -13.74 -1.41 4.40
N ALA A 51 -15.01 -1.00 4.31
CA ALA A 51 -15.37 0.33 3.81
C ALA A 51 -14.83 1.43 4.73
N GLU A 52 -15.03 1.31 6.04
CA GLU A 52 -14.50 2.28 7.02
C GLU A 52 -12.97 2.34 6.97
N ALA A 53 -12.29 1.19 6.96
CA ALA A 53 -10.83 1.13 6.88
C ALA A 53 -10.31 1.73 5.55
N SER A 54 -10.98 1.45 4.44
CA SER A 54 -10.62 1.99 3.12
C SER A 54 -10.82 3.51 3.07
N LEU A 55 -11.92 4.02 3.61
CA LEU A 55 -12.20 5.45 3.67
C LEU A 55 -11.21 6.20 4.56
N LEU A 56 -10.86 5.61 5.71
CA LEU A 56 -9.84 6.17 6.59
C LEU A 56 -8.48 6.26 5.89
N THR A 57 -8.03 5.15 5.30
CA THR A 57 -6.75 5.08 4.58
C THR A 57 -6.72 6.07 3.41
N LEU A 58 -7.81 6.16 2.65
CA LEU A 58 -7.94 7.10 1.55
C LEU A 58 -7.92 8.56 2.05
N GLY A 59 -8.62 8.84 3.15
CA GLY A 59 -8.63 10.16 3.77
C GLY A 59 -7.23 10.58 4.23
N GLU A 60 -6.51 9.69 4.91
CA GLU A 60 -5.11 9.91 5.34
C GLU A 60 -4.18 10.13 4.15
N ALA A 61 -4.31 9.31 3.09
CA ALA A 61 -3.52 9.44 1.87
C ALA A 61 -3.77 10.78 1.16
N LEU A 62 -5.03 11.21 1.05
CA LEU A 62 -5.39 12.49 0.44
C LEU A 62 -4.93 13.67 1.29
N ALA A 63 -5.09 13.60 2.61
CA ALA A 63 -4.60 14.64 3.51
C ALA A 63 -3.07 14.76 3.42
N GLY A 64 -2.35 13.64 3.45
CA GLY A 64 -0.89 13.61 3.28
C GLY A 64 -0.45 14.15 1.93
N LEU A 65 -1.15 13.81 0.84
CA LEU A 65 -0.87 14.33 -0.49
C LEU A 65 -1.07 15.85 -0.56
N LEU A 66 -2.17 16.37 -0.02
CA LEU A 66 -2.46 17.80 -0.01
C LEU A 66 -1.42 18.56 0.81
N LEU A 67 -1.19 18.15 2.06
CA LEU A 67 -0.22 18.78 2.95
C LEU A 67 1.20 18.72 2.38
N GLY A 68 1.61 17.55 1.88
CA GLY A 68 2.92 17.34 1.27
C GLY A 68 3.13 18.18 0.01
N THR A 69 2.10 18.29 -0.83
CA THR A 69 2.15 19.12 -2.05
C THR A 69 2.26 20.61 -1.70
N LEU A 70 1.45 21.09 -0.77
CA LEU A 70 1.49 22.49 -0.32
C LEU A 70 2.84 22.84 0.30
N ALA A 71 3.37 21.97 1.17
CA ALA A 71 4.69 22.14 1.76
C ALA A 71 5.80 22.11 0.67
N GLY A 72 5.72 21.17 -0.26
CA GLY A 72 6.68 21.05 -1.36
C GLY A 72 6.70 22.29 -2.26
N VAL A 73 5.53 22.83 -2.63
CA VAL A 73 5.41 24.07 -3.41
C VAL A 73 5.96 25.26 -2.64
N ALA A 74 5.67 25.37 -1.34
CA ALA A 74 6.22 26.44 -0.50
C ALA A 74 7.75 26.38 -0.45
N VAL A 75 8.32 25.20 -0.22
CA VAL A 75 9.78 24.99 -0.19
C VAL A 75 10.40 25.31 -1.56
N ALA A 76 9.82 24.81 -2.65
CA ALA A 76 10.31 25.07 -4.00
C ALA A 76 10.31 26.58 -4.34
N THR A 77 9.26 27.29 -3.92
CA THR A 77 9.14 28.74 -4.11
C THR A 77 10.23 29.49 -3.32
N LEU A 78 10.47 29.11 -2.06
CA LEU A 78 11.53 29.71 -1.23
C LEU A 78 12.93 29.48 -1.80
N LEU A 79 13.19 28.28 -2.34
CA LEU A 79 14.46 27.97 -2.99
C LEU A 79 14.68 28.80 -4.26
N GLY A 80 13.60 29.15 -4.98
CA GLY A 80 13.67 30.08 -6.11
C GLY A 80 14.19 31.47 -5.72
N PHE A 81 13.89 31.95 -4.50
CA PHE A 81 14.41 33.22 -3.98
C PHE A 81 15.84 33.11 -3.44
N TRP A 82 16.24 31.93 -2.94
CA TRP A 82 17.58 31.69 -2.38
C TRP A 82 18.27 30.44 -2.98
N PRO A 83 18.79 30.52 -4.22
CA PRO A 83 19.40 29.38 -4.92
C PRO A 83 20.58 28.72 -4.19
N ARG A 84 21.24 29.44 -3.27
CA ARG A 84 22.34 28.90 -2.47
C ARG A 84 21.90 27.76 -1.54
N LEU A 85 20.63 27.71 -1.13
CA LEU A 85 20.09 26.67 -0.25
C LEU A 85 19.62 25.42 -1.00
N GLU A 86 19.47 25.51 -2.33
CA GLU A 86 18.90 24.44 -3.16
C GLU A 86 19.65 23.12 -2.98
N ARG A 87 20.99 23.16 -3.06
CA ARG A 87 21.82 21.95 -2.97
C ARG A 87 21.65 21.23 -1.63
N GLY A 88 21.61 21.97 -0.51
CA GLY A 88 21.43 21.39 0.82
C GLY A 88 20.03 20.79 0.98
N MET A 89 19.00 21.47 0.49
CA MET A 89 17.63 20.98 0.54
C MET A 89 17.44 19.71 -0.31
N MET A 90 18.08 19.65 -1.49
CA MET A 90 18.04 18.46 -2.34
C MET A 90 18.71 17.26 -1.68
N THR A 91 19.81 17.45 -0.95
CA THR A 91 20.42 16.38 -0.15
C THR A 91 19.47 15.84 0.91
N LEU A 92 18.78 16.73 1.65
CA LEU A 92 17.80 16.30 2.66
C LEU A 92 16.60 15.57 2.02
N ALA A 93 16.10 16.05 0.88
CA ALA A 93 15.00 15.42 0.16
C ALA A 93 15.37 13.99 -0.29
N ILE A 94 16.60 13.78 -0.77
CA ILE A 94 17.10 12.45 -1.14
C ILE A 94 17.16 11.54 0.08
N LEU A 95 17.69 12.03 1.22
CA LEU A 95 17.78 11.25 2.45
C LEU A 95 16.40 10.75 2.91
N VAL A 96 15.42 11.66 2.98
CA VAL A 96 14.04 11.33 3.37
C VAL A 96 13.43 10.31 2.42
N LYS A 97 13.58 10.51 1.09
CA LYS A 97 13.04 9.59 0.08
C LYS A 97 13.70 8.21 0.08
N SER A 98 14.99 8.14 0.40
CA SER A 98 15.73 6.87 0.44
C SER A 98 15.52 6.07 1.73
N THR A 99 14.93 6.66 2.77
CA THR A 99 14.72 5.99 4.05
C THR A 99 13.57 4.99 3.92
N PRO A 100 13.81 3.69 4.19
CA PRO A 100 12.75 2.68 4.11
C PRO A 100 11.67 2.92 5.16
N LEU A 101 10.39 2.75 4.77
CA LEU A 101 9.27 2.87 5.71
C LEU A 101 9.39 1.89 6.90
N VAL A 102 9.94 0.70 6.65
CA VAL A 102 10.21 -0.31 7.69
C VAL A 102 11.12 0.21 8.82
N ALA A 103 12.04 1.13 8.52
CA ALA A 103 12.91 1.73 9.53
C ALA A 103 12.18 2.82 10.36
N ILE A 104 11.21 3.50 9.75
CA ILE A 104 10.47 4.60 10.37
C ILE A 104 9.32 4.09 11.25
N ALA A 105 8.63 3.02 10.82
CA ALA A 105 7.48 2.45 11.53
C ALA A 105 7.67 2.24 13.05
N PRO A 106 8.74 1.57 13.54
CA PRO A 106 8.92 1.36 14.98
C PRO A 106 9.20 2.66 15.75
N LEU A 107 9.82 3.67 15.13
CA LEU A 107 10.01 4.98 15.76
C LEU A 107 8.67 5.66 15.96
N LEU A 108 7.77 5.62 14.98
CA LEU A 108 6.44 6.20 15.13
C LEU A 108 5.63 5.49 16.22
N THR A 109 5.72 4.16 16.35
CA THR A 109 5.01 3.40 17.39
C THR A 109 5.47 3.72 18.83
N ILE A 110 6.72 4.16 19.02
CA ILE A 110 7.23 4.50 20.37
C ILE A 110 6.80 5.92 20.77
N TRP A 111 6.70 6.84 19.80
CA TRP A 111 6.52 8.27 20.04
C TRP A 111 5.07 8.75 19.89
N LEU A 112 4.19 7.93 19.30
CA LEU A 112 2.75 8.18 19.13
C LEU A 112 1.95 7.33 20.13
#